data_AF-M3UW27-F1
#
_entry.id   AF-M3UW27-F1
#
_cell.length_a   1.000
_cell.length_b   1.000
_cell.length_c   1.000
_cell.angle_alpha   90.00
_cell.angle_beta   90.00
_cell.angle_gamma   90.00
#
_symmetry.space_group_name_H-M   'P 1'
#
loop_
_entity.id
_entity.type
_entity.pdbx_description
1 polymer ?
#
loop_
_entity_poly.entity_id
_entity_poly.type
_entity_poly.pdbx_seq_one_letter_code
_entity_poly.pdbx_strand_id
1 'polypeptide(L)'
;MSHLSFVKTLCYSGAIPFYILAIISFLYKNFFIFDLFSIYSLVILSFLFGSSWLMTIFFEKGNVSKKLIFFIVITPVLLIFVEIFIQIQIKLFIYSLCFFGIYLIDNKYLKNLDYLKIRKNLTIQVIFNHMLILISIYTDSL
;
A
#
# COMPACT_ATOMS: atom_id res chain seq x y z
N MET A 1 -12.15 -9.90 -23.74
CA MET A 1 -12.18 -8.46 -23.43
C MET A 1 -13.23 -8.06 -22.37
N SER A 2 -14.21 -8.90 -22.03
CA SER A 2 -15.30 -8.57 -21.07
C SER A 2 -14.90 -8.53 -19.59
N HIS A 3 -13.90 -9.31 -19.15
CA HIS A 3 -13.54 -9.37 -17.73
C HIS A 3 -12.53 -8.30 -17.28
N LEU A 4 -11.82 -7.64 -18.21
CA LEU A 4 -10.78 -6.67 -17.87
C LEU A 4 -11.36 -5.42 -17.20
N SER A 5 -12.49 -4.92 -17.69
CA SER A 5 -13.20 -3.79 -17.06
C SER A 5 -13.67 -4.15 -15.66
N PHE A 6 -14.24 -5.34 -15.49
CA PHE A 6 -14.68 -5.83 -14.18
C PHE A 6 -13.52 -5.97 -13.19
N VAL A 7 -12.40 -6.56 -13.60
CA VAL A 7 -11.19 -6.66 -12.78
C VAL A 7 -10.66 -5.26 -12.42
N LYS A 8 -10.63 -4.33 -13.38
CA LYS A 8 -10.25 -2.93 -13.11
C LYS A 8 -11.14 -2.32 -12.01
N THR A 9 -12.45 -2.48 -12.11
CA THR A 9 -13.40 -1.99 -11.09
C THR A 9 -13.12 -2.60 -9.71
N LEU A 10 -12.87 -3.91 -9.63
CA LEU A 10 -12.52 -4.58 -8.38
C LEU A 10 -11.17 -4.12 -7.81
N CYS A 11 -10.18 -3.80 -8.65
CA CYS A 11 -8.92 -3.23 -8.17
C CYS A 11 -9.14 -1.85 -7.54
N TYR A 12 -9.97 -1.01 -8.16
CA TYR A 12 -10.29 0.31 -7.61
C TYR A 12 -11.23 0.25 -6.41
N SER A 13 -12.06 -0.79 -6.27
CA SER A 13 -12.87 -0.95 -5.06
C SER A 13 -12.03 -1.18 -3.81
N GLY A 14 -10.82 -1.74 -3.95
CA GLY A 14 -9.83 -1.81 -2.88
C GLY A 14 -9.36 -0.44 -2.37
N ALA A 15 -9.57 0.66 -3.12
CA ALA A 15 -9.28 2.00 -2.64
C ALA A 15 -10.41 2.59 -1.77
N ILE A 16 -11.62 2.01 -1.83
CA ILE A 16 -12.80 2.56 -1.15
C ILE A 16 -12.59 2.69 0.36
N PRO A 17 -12.05 1.68 1.09
CA PRO A 17 -11.87 1.83 2.53
C PRO A 17 -10.88 2.93 2.90
N PHE A 18 -9.86 3.20 2.08
CA PHE A 18 -8.95 4.32 2.30
C PHE A 18 -9.68 5.66 2.27
N TYR A 19 -10.50 5.89 1.24
CA TYR A 19 -11.25 7.13 1.12
C TYR A 19 -12.30 7.29 2.22
N ILE A 20 -13.04 6.23 2.53
CA ILE A 20 -14.08 6.27 3.57
C ILE A 20 -13.43 6.60 4.92
N LEU A 21 -12.39 5.89 5.32
CA LEU A 21 -11.72 6.12 6.60
C LEU A 21 -11.03 7.48 6.66
N ALA A 22 -10.42 7.94 5.55
CA ALA A 22 -9.83 9.28 5.47
C ALA A 22 -10.87 10.39 5.62
N ILE A 23 -12.06 10.27 5.02
CA ILE A 23 -13.13 11.27 5.18
C ILE A 23 -13.72 11.23 6.60
N ILE A 24 -14.02 10.02 7.09
CA ILE A 24 -14.60 9.82 8.43
C ILE A 24 -13.64 10.34 9.50
N SER A 25 -12.31 10.25 9.31
CA SER A 25 -11.36 10.74 10.30
C SER A 25 -11.47 12.23 10.59
N PHE A 26 -11.86 13.05 9.59
CA PHE A 26 -12.10 14.48 9.80
C PHE A 26 -13.42 14.76 10.53
N LEU A 27 -14.42 13.88 10.39
CA LEU A 27 -15.72 14.00 11.04
C LEU A 27 -15.69 13.47 12.47
N TYR A 28 -15.02 12.34 12.66
CA TYR A 28 -14.91 11.60 13.90
C TYR A 28 -13.43 11.36 14.15
N LYS A 29 -12.82 12.22 14.96
CA LYS A 29 -11.40 12.16 15.25
C LYS A 29 -11.12 11.14 16.35
N ASN A 30 -11.35 9.87 16.01
CA ASN A 30 -11.23 8.75 16.92
C ASN A 30 -9.99 7.92 16.59
N PHE A 31 -9.21 7.59 17.61
CA PHE A 31 -8.04 6.71 17.50
C PHE A 31 -8.34 5.39 16.77
N PHE A 32 -9.52 4.81 17.01
CA PHE A 32 -9.96 3.58 16.35
C PHE A 32 -10.02 3.69 14.82
N ILE A 33 -10.35 4.87 14.26
CA ILE A 33 -10.41 5.10 12.81
C ILE A 33 -8.99 5.11 12.23
N PHE A 34 -8.04 5.74 12.92
CA PHE A 34 -6.65 5.79 12.49
C PHE A 34 -6.01 4.39 12.51
N ASP A 35 -6.29 3.60 13.55
CA ASP A 35 -5.84 2.21 13.64
C ASP A 35 -6.44 1.33 12.53
N LEU A 36 -7.75 1.43 12.28
CA LEU A 36 -8.40 0.72 11.18
C LEU A 36 -7.77 1.07 9.82
N PHE A 37 -7.49 2.35 9.59
CA PHE A 37 -6.82 2.79 8.37
C PHE A 37 -5.43 2.16 8.26
N SER A 38 -4.66 2.18 9.35
CA SER A 38 -3.31 1.61 9.41
C SER A 38 -3.30 0.11 9.16
N ILE A 39 -4.20 -0.64 9.82
CA ILE A 39 -4.34 -2.08 9.63
C ILE A 39 -4.74 -2.40 8.18
N TYR A 40 -5.63 -1.61 7.59
CA TYR A 40 -5.99 -1.78 6.18
C TYR A 40 -4.79 -1.53 5.24
N SER A 41 -3.99 -0.49 5.50
CA SER A 41 -2.72 -0.26 4.80
C SER A 41 -1.80 -1.48 4.89
N LEU A 42 -1.63 -2.04 6.09
CA LEU A 42 -0.80 -3.21 6.34
C LEU A 42 -1.29 -4.43 5.54
N VAL A 43 -2.59 -4.70 5.55
CA VAL A 43 -3.19 -5.83 4.82
C VAL A 43 -2.90 -5.71 3.32
N ILE A 44 -3.15 -4.53 2.74
CA ILE A 44 -2.91 -4.29 1.31
C ILE A 44 -1.41 -4.38 0.99
N LEU A 45 -0.53 -3.79 1.80
CA LEU A 45 0.91 -3.90 1.60
C LEU A 45 1.39 -5.35 1.68
N SER A 46 0.93 -6.11 2.67
CA SER A 46 1.29 -7.52 2.83
C SER A 46 0.83 -8.35 1.64
N PHE A 47 -0.37 -8.10 1.14
CA PHE A 47 -0.88 -8.72 -0.10
C PHE A 47 0.01 -8.39 -1.30
N LEU A 48 0.39 -7.12 -1.47
CA LEU A 48 1.22 -6.68 -2.59
C LEU A 48 2.62 -7.30 -2.54
N PHE A 49 3.31 -7.23 -1.40
CA PHE A 49 4.61 -7.87 -1.23
C PHE A 49 4.53 -9.40 -1.40
N GLY A 50 3.47 -10.04 -0.90
CA GLY A 50 3.22 -11.47 -1.12
C GLY A 50 3.05 -11.82 -2.60
N SER A 51 2.33 -10.97 -3.36
CA SER A 51 2.20 -11.15 -4.81
C SER A 51 3.54 -10.97 -5.53
N SER A 52 4.34 -9.98 -5.15
CA SER A 52 5.67 -9.74 -5.72
C SER A 52 6.66 -10.83 -5.35
N TRP A 53 6.55 -11.44 -4.16
CA TRP A 53 7.34 -12.62 -3.78
C TRP A 53 7.12 -13.77 -4.76
N LEU A 54 5.87 -14.11 -5.08
CA LEU A 54 5.58 -15.12 -6.10
C LEU A 54 6.20 -14.75 -7.45
N MET A 55 6.10 -13.47 -7.84
CA MET A 55 6.69 -12.99 -9.09
C MET A 55 8.22 -13.06 -9.12
N THR A 56 8.92 -13.03 -7.96
CA THR A 56 10.39 -13.21 -7.95
C THR A 56 10.84 -14.55 -8.51
N ILE A 57 10.03 -15.61 -8.36
CA ILE A 57 10.28 -16.92 -8.97
C ILE A 57 10.29 -16.82 -10.50
N PHE A 58 9.34 -16.06 -11.05
CA PHE A 58 9.27 -15.83 -12.50
C PHE A 58 10.29 -14.80 -12.99
N PHE A 59 10.74 -13.90 -12.10
CA PHE A 59 11.78 -12.93 -12.39
C PHE A 59 13.17 -13.54 -12.48
N GLU A 60 13.42 -14.76 -11.98
CA GLU A 60 14.74 -15.41 -12.00
C GLU A 60 15.35 -15.55 -13.41
N LYS A 61 14.57 -15.40 -14.48
CA LYS A 61 15.10 -15.30 -15.86
C LYS A 61 15.78 -13.96 -16.18
N GLY A 62 15.61 -12.94 -15.33
CA GLY A 62 16.31 -11.66 -15.36
C GLY A 62 17.13 -11.49 -14.07
N ASN A 63 18.27 -10.81 -14.14
CA ASN A 63 19.20 -10.58 -13.02
C ASN A 63 18.56 -9.84 -11.81
N VAL A 64 17.69 -10.50 -11.03
CA VAL A 64 17.20 -9.99 -9.75
C VAL A 64 18.25 -10.25 -8.69
N SER A 65 18.60 -9.23 -7.91
CA SER A 65 19.58 -9.38 -6.85
C SER A 65 18.99 -10.18 -5.67
N LYS A 66 19.79 -11.09 -5.09
CA LYS A 66 19.42 -11.83 -3.87
C LYS A 66 18.97 -10.91 -2.73
N LYS A 67 19.57 -9.71 -2.64
CA LYS A 67 19.20 -8.67 -1.68
C LYS A 67 17.76 -8.18 -1.86
N LEU A 68 17.33 -7.98 -3.11
CA LEU A 68 15.95 -7.54 -3.39
C LEU A 68 14.94 -8.63 -3.04
N ILE A 69 15.24 -9.90 -3.35
CA ILE A 69 14.39 -11.03 -2.99
C ILE A 69 14.22 -11.11 -1.47
N PHE A 70 15.33 -11.07 -0.73
CA PHE A 70 15.30 -11.04 0.73
C PHE A 70 14.44 -9.91 1.26
N PHE A 71 14.61 -8.69 0.72
CA PHE A 71 13.82 -7.52 1.10
C PHE A 71 12.32 -7.74 0.86
N ILE A 72 11.92 -8.21 -0.33
CA ILE A 72 10.51 -8.45 -0.67
C ILE A 72 9.87 -9.46 0.30
N VAL A 73 10.58 -10.55 0.62
CA VAL A 73 10.07 -11.62 1.50
C VAL A 73 9.98 -11.17 2.96
N ILE A 74 10.97 -10.43 3.47
CA ILE A 74 10.99 -10.03 4.88
C ILE A 74 10.12 -8.82 5.19
N THR A 75 9.83 -7.97 4.19
CA THR A 75 9.11 -6.71 4.40
C THR A 75 7.75 -6.90 5.07
N PRO A 76 6.86 -7.83 4.66
CA PRO A 76 5.59 -8.06 5.36
C PRO A 76 5.75 -8.32 6.85
N VAL A 77 6.77 -9.09 7.24
CA VAL A 77 7.07 -9.39 8.65
C VAL A 77 7.51 -8.11 9.37
N LEU A 78 8.40 -7.32 8.77
CA LEU A 78 8.82 -6.03 9.33
C LEU A 78 7.65 -5.04 9.48
N LEU A 79 6.71 -5.03 8.53
CA LEU A 79 5.54 -4.16 8.59
C LEU A 79 4.60 -4.52 9.75
N ILE A 80 4.52 -5.78 10.15
CA ILE A 80 3.78 -6.19 11.37
C ILE A 80 4.44 -5.57 12.62
N PHE A 81 5.78 -5.61 12.72
CA PHE A 81 6.48 -4.94 13.82
C PHE A 81 6.25 -3.42 13.80
N VAL A 82 6.22 -2.80 12.62
CA VAL A 82 5.86 -1.38 12.48
C VAL A 82 4.45 -1.11 13.00
N GLU A 83 3.47 -1.95 12.66
CA GLU A 83 2.09 -1.79 13.12
C GLU A 83 1.97 -1.83 14.65
N ILE A 84 2.68 -2.76 15.30
CA ILE A 84 2.57 -2.99 16.74
C ILE A 84 3.34 -1.95 17.56
N PHE A 85 4.55 -1.59 17.13
CA PHE A 85 5.49 -0.86 18.00
C PHE A 85 5.68 0.63 17.63
N ILE A 86 5.25 1.06 16.45
CA ILE A 86 5.53 2.41 15.95
C ILE A 86 4.29 3.31 16.07
N GLN A 87 4.52 4.57 16.41
CA GLN A 87 3.47 5.59 16.50
C GLN A 87 2.76 5.81 15.15
N ILE A 88 1.47 6.15 15.19
CA ILE A 88 0.60 6.30 14.02
C ILE A 88 1.19 7.20 12.93
N GLN A 89 1.76 8.36 13.29
CA GLN A 89 2.27 9.31 12.29
C GLN A 89 3.46 8.71 11.51
N ILE A 90 4.35 8.03 12.22
CA ILE A 90 5.57 7.44 11.64
C ILE A 90 5.19 6.20 10.82
N LYS A 91 4.28 5.34 11.28
CA LYS A 91 3.88 4.16 10.52
C LYS A 91 3.21 4.52 9.19
N LEU A 92 2.37 5.56 9.15
CA LEU A 92 1.75 6.02 7.90
C LEU A 92 2.79 6.53 6.89
N PHE A 93 3.84 7.18 7.38
CA PHE A 93 4.96 7.58 6.53
C PHE A 93 5.72 6.37 5.98
N ILE A 94 6.05 5.39 6.83
CA ILE A 94 6.69 4.14 6.42
C ILE A 94 5.84 3.41 5.37
N TYR A 95 4.53 3.27 5.60
CA TYR A 95 3.61 2.62 4.66
C TYR A 95 3.56 3.32 3.32
N SER A 96 3.54 4.66 3.31
CA SER A 96 3.59 5.44 2.07
C SER A 96 4.86 5.17 1.27
N LEU A 97 6.01 5.11 1.95
CA LEU A 97 7.28 4.74 1.32
C LEU A 97 7.26 3.29 0.79
N CYS A 98 6.68 2.36 1.54
CA CYS A 98 6.54 0.97 1.11
C CYS A 98 5.63 0.84 -0.12
N PHE A 99 4.49 1.53 -0.16
CA PHE A 99 3.58 1.58 -1.32
C PHE A 99 4.29 2.10 -2.56
N PHE A 100 5.07 3.17 -2.41
CA PHE A 100 5.89 3.70 -3.50
C PHE A 100 7.01 2.73 -3.91
N GLY A 101 7.70 2.13 -2.94
CA GLY A 101 8.79 1.18 -3.18
C GLY A 101 8.33 -0.07 -3.94
N ILE A 102 7.19 -0.65 -3.55
CA ILE A 102 6.64 -1.80 -4.26
C ILE A 102 6.18 -1.44 -5.68
N TYR A 103 5.64 -0.23 -5.90
CA TYR A 103 5.36 0.27 -7.25
C TYR A 103 6.62 0.37 -8.12
N LEU A 104 7.75 0.84 -7.56
CA LEU A 104 9.02 0.89 -8.30
C LEU A 104 9.54 -0.50 -8.69
N ILE A 105 9.38 -1.48 -7.79
CA ILE A 105 9.72 -2.88 -8.07
C ILE A 105 8.84 -3.39 -9.22
N ASP A 106 7.52 -3.23 -9.09
CA ASP A 106 6.56 -3.64 -10.11
C ASP A 106 6.87 -3.00 -11.46
N ASN A 107 7.13 -1.69 -11.50
CA ASN A 107 7.45 -0.95 -12.72
C ASN A 107 8.76 -1.38 -13.39
N LYS A 108 9.72 -1.90 -12.60
CA LYS A 108 11.00 -2.37 -13.12
C LYS A 108 10.90 -3.76 -13.73
N TYR A 109 10.10 -4.65 -13.14
CA TYR A 109 10.12 -6.08 -13.47
C TYR A 109 8.87 -6.57 -14.22
N LEU A 110 7.73 -5.87 -14.11
CA LEU A 110 6.50 -6.22 -14.83
C LEU A 110 6.41 -5.48 -16.16
N LYS A 111 5.95 -6.19 -17.20
CA LYS A 111 5.82 -5.64 -18.56
C LYS A 111 4.39 -5.25 -18.94
N ASN A 112 3.40 -5.60 -18.11
CA ASN A 112 1.99 -5.32 -18.42
C ASN A 112 1.65 -3.84 -18.17
N LEU A 113 1.52 -3.06 -19.25
CA LEU A 113 1.26 -1.63 -19.20
C LEU A 113 -0.09 -1.27 -18.57
N ASP A 114 -1.13 -2.07 -18.78
CA ASP A 114 -2.44 -1.82 -18.18
C ASP A 114 -2.39 -1.98 -16.66
N TYR A 115 -1.72 -3.03 -16.19
CA TYR A 115 -1.47 -3.23 -14.76
C TYR A 115 -0.67 -2.06 -14.19
N LEU A 116 0.42 -1.64 -14.84
CA LEU A 116 1.28 -0.56 -14.33
C LEU A 116 0.56 0.79 -14.25
N LYS A 117 -0.34 1.09 -15.19
CA LYS A 117 -1.19 2.28 -15.13
C LYS A 117 -2.12 2.25 -13.93
N ILE A 118 -2.82 1.12 -13.71
CA ILE A 118 -3.71 0.95 -12.55
C ILE A 118 -2.89 1.06 -11.25
N ARG A 119 -1.75 0.39 -11.21
CA ARG A 119 -0.85 0.36 -10.06
C ARG A 119 -0.37 1.75 -9.66
N LYS A 120 0.08 2.55 -10.64
CA LYS A 120 0.49 3.94 -10.43
C LYS A 120 -0.65 4.77 -9.84
N ASN A 121 -1.83 4.70 -10.45
CA ASN A 121 -2.99 5.46 -10.01
C ASN A 121 -3.40 5.10 -8.58
N LEU A 122 -3.52 3.81 -8.27
CA LEU A 122 -3.84 3.34 -6.92
C LEU A 122 -2.79 3.76 -5.90
N THR A 123 -1.50 3.65 -6.23
CA THR A 123 -0.40 4.04 -5.33
C THR A 123 -0.50 5.52 -4.99
N ILE A 124 -0.74 6.39 -5.99
CA ILE A 124 -0.92 7.83 -5.77
C ILE A 124 -2.15 8.09 -4.89
N GLN A 125 -3.27 7.44 -5.17
CA GLN A 125 -4.51 7.60 -4.40
C GLN A 125 -4.33 7.16 -2.93
N VAL A 126 -3.65 6.05 -2.68
CA VAL A 126 -3.40 5.56 -1.32
C VAL A 126 -2.45 6.49 -0.56
N ILE A 127 -1.35 6.94 -1.19
CA ILE A 127 -0.43 7.91 -0.57
C ILE A 127 -1.14 9.23 -0.27
N PHE A 128 -1.99 9.70 -1.17
CA PHE A 128 -2.81 10.88 -0.94
C PHE A 128 -3.73 10.71 0.28
N ASN A 129 -4.38 9.55 0.43
CA ASN A 129 -5.20 9.26 1.61
C ASN A 129 -4.37 9.16 2.90
N HIS A 130 -3.12 8.67 2.86
CA HIS A 130 -2.22 8.71 4.02
C HIS A 130 -1.93 10.16 4.44
N MET A 131 -1.72 11.06 3.46
CA MET A 131 -1.55 12.49 3.74
C MET A 131 -2.80 13.11 4.36
N LEU A 132 -4.00 12.76 3.86
CA LEU A 132 -5.26 13.24 4.44
C LEU A 132 -5.43 12.81 5.90
N ILE A 133 -5.16 11.54 6.23
CA ILE A 133 -5.18 11.07 7.62
C ILE A 133 -4.17 11.83 8.49
N LEU A 134 -2.94 12.03 8.00
CA LEU A 134 -1.93 12.79 8.73
C LEU A 134 -2.41 14.22 9.02
N ILE A 135 -2.98 14.91 8.03
CA ILE A 135 -3.57 16.24 8.21
C ILE A 135 -4.68 16.20 9.27
N SER A 136 -5.56 15.19 9.21
CA SER A 136 -6.64 15.00 10.18
C SER A 136 -6.14 14.80 11.62
N ILE A 137 -5.00 14.13 11.80
CA ILE A 137 -4.38 13.94 13.13
C ILE A 137 -3.84 15.27 13.64
N TYR A 138 -3.14 16.04 12.79
CA TYR A 138 -2.54 17.32 13.21
C TYR A 138 -3.57 18.43 13.47
N THR A 139 -4.70 18.44 12.75
CA THR A 139 -5.79 19.40 13.01
C THR A 139 -6.59 19.06 14.28
N ASP A 140 -6.31 17.95 14.96
CA ASP A 140 -6.86 17.65 16.29
C ASP A 140 -5.92 18.01 17.44
N SER A 141 -4.63 18.19 17.15
CA SER A 141 -3.63 18.60 18.14
C SER A 141 -3.59 20.12 18.40
N LEU A 142 -4.52 20.89 17.82
CA LEU A 142 -4.73 22.33 17.99
C LEU A 142 -6.07 22.56 18.69
#